data_AF-A0A353NEE8-F1
#
_entry.id   AF-A0A353NEE8-F1
#
_cell.length_a   1.000
_cell.length_b   1.000
_cell.length_c   1.000
_cell.angle_alpha   90.00
_cell.angle_beta   90.00
_cell.angle_gamma   90.00
#
_symmetry.space_group_name_H-M   'P 1'
#
loop_
_entity.id
_entity.type
_entity.pdbx_description
1 polymer ?
#
loop_
_entity_poly.entity_id
_entity_poly.type
_entity_poly.pdbx_seq_one_letter_code
_entity_poly.pdbx_strand_id
1 'polypeptide(L)'
;MAIKKKSGPLRSAPSPKDKDAALDAFAAGAMQPEQTEPDQVYPWQEPHVRDDVMKQVLLKMPEPLYLKLKHITNYTPYNMTSFILEKITPEIEKEIARMTGKV
;
A
#
# COMPACT_ATOMS: atom_id res chain seq x y z
N MET A 1 -33.71 42.57 -45.61
CA MET A 1 -32.88 43.53 -44.85
C MET A 1 -31.85 42.74 -44.07
N ALA A 2 -30.55 42.92 -44.33
CA ALA A 2 -29.48 42.13 -43.70
C ALA A 2 -28.76 42.94 -42.63
N ILE A 3 -28.70 42.40 -41.41
CA ILE A 3 -28.13 43.04 -40.22
C ILE A 3 -26.61 42.81 -40.21
N LYS A 4 -25.82 43.89 -40.33
CA LYS A 4 -24.35 43.84 -40.26
C LYS A 4 -23.89 43.59 -38.81
N LYS A 5 -23.24 42.46 -38.54
CA LYS A 5 -22.53 42.23 -37.27
C LYS A 5 -21.18 42.96 -37.30
N LYS A 6 -20.92 43.81 -36.30
CA LYS A 6 -19.62 44.49 -36.12
C LYS A 6 -18.59 43.50 -35.60
N SER A 7 -17.51 43.33 -36.34
CA SER A 7 -16.32 42.57 -35.93
C SER A 7 -15.47 43.44 -34.99
N GLY A 8 -15.26 42.99 -33.75
CA GLY A 8 -14.32 43.60 -32.80
C GLY A 8 -12.99 42.84 -32.82
N PRO A 9 -11.85 43.50 -32.52
CA PRO A 9 -10.54 42.86 -32.57
C PRO A 9 -10.44 41.70 -31.57
N LEU A 10 -9.92 40.56 -32.04
CA LEU A 10 -9.78 39.28 -31.32
C LEU A 10 -8.78 39.29 -30.13
N ARG A 11 -8.37 40.47 -29.65
CA ARG A 11 -7.37 40.62 -28.58
C ARG A 11 -7.66 41.88 -27.75
N SER A 12 -8.69 41.84 -26.92
CA SER A 12 -8.78 42.74 -25.75
C SER A 12 -8.30 41.99 -24.51
N ALA A 13 -7.37 42.58 -23.76
CA ALA A 13 -7.01 42.08 -22.45
C ALA A 13 -8.22 42.28 -21.50
N PRO A 14 -8.62 41.26 -20.72
CA PRO A 14 -9.75 41.39 -19.80
C PRO A 14 -9.45 42.43 -18.70
N SER A 15 -10.46 43.23 -18.37
CA SER A 15 -10.40 44.25 -17.32
C SER A 15 -10.12 43.60 -15.95
N PRO A 16 -9.25 44.15 -15.10
CA PRO A 16 -8.74 43.47 -13.91
C PRO A 16 -9.70 43.41 -12.71
N LYS A 17 -10.98 43.78 -12.85
CA LYS A 17 -11.89 43.99 -11.71
C LYS A 17 -12.37 42.71 -11.02
N ASP A 18 -12.19 41.54 -11.64
CA ASP A 18 -12.69 40.26 -11.12
C ASP A 18 -11.55 39.26 -10.78
N LYS A 19 -10.30 39.73 -10.74
CA LYS A 19 -9.14 38.86 -10.48
C LYS A 19 -9.17 38.30 -9.06
N ASP A 20 -9.50 39.12 -8.08
CA ASP A 20 -9.43 38.72 -6.67
C ASP A 20 -10.45 37.62 -6.35
N ALA A 21 -11.70 37.77 -6.83
CA ALA A 21 -12.73 36.75 -6.67
C ALA A 21 -12.40 35.43 -7.41
N ALA A 22 -11.74 35.50 -8.57
CA ALA A 22 -11.32 34.32 -9.32
C ALA A 22 -10.11 33.61 -8.66
N LEU A 23 -9.22 34.38 -8.03
CA LEU A 23 -8.09 33.85 -7.28
C LEU A 23 -8.55 33.19 -5.98
N ASP A 24 -9.53 33.77 -5.29
CA ASP A 24 -10.13 33.18 -4.09
C ASP A 24 -10.89 31.89 -4.40
N ALA A 25 -11.63 31.84 -5.51
CA ALA A 25 -12.29 30.61 -5.97
C ALA A 25 -11.29 29.52 -6.37
N PHE A 26 -10.12 29.89 -6.90
CA PHE A 26 -9.03 28.96 -7.18
C PHE A 26 -8.35 28.46 -5.89
N ALA A 27 -8.14 29.33 -4.91
CA ALA A 27 -7.56 28.99 -3.62
C ALA A 27 -8.50 28.12 -2.76
N ALA A 28 -9.82 28.32 -2.85
CA ALA A 28 -10.81 27.54 -2.12
C ALA A 28 -10.87 26.05 -2.54
N GLY A 29 -10.38 25.71 -3.73
CA GLY A 29 -10.22 24.32 -4.20
C GLY A 29 -8.96 23.63 -3.65
N ALA A 30 -8.04 24.37 -3.04
CA ALA A 30 -6.82 23.84 -2.44
C ALA A 30 -7.04 23.54 -0.95
N MET A 31 -8.06 22.74 -0.63
CA MET A 31 -8.09 22.07 0.67
C MET A 31 -6.84 21.22 0.75
N GLN A 32 -5.95 21.55 1.70
CA GLN A 32 -4.83 20.68 2.05
C GLN A 32 -5.43 19.30 2.36
N PRO A 33 -5.05 18.24 1.62
CA PRO A 33 -5.44 16.91 2.03
C PRO A 33 -4.91 16.75 3.46
N GLU A 34 -5.78 16.41 4.40
CA GLU A 34 -5.36 16.06 5.74
C GLU A 34 -4.20 15.09 5.59
N GLN A 35 -3.05 15.44 6.19
CA GLN A 35 -1.87 14.62 6.22
C GLN A 35 -2.20 13.36 7.02
N THR A 36 -2.91 12.44 6.38
CA THR A 36 -2.90 11.05 6.75
C THR A 36 -1.48 10.64 6.41
N GLU A 37 -0.66 10.40 7.44
CA GLU A 37 0.67 9.79 7.32
C GLU A 37 0.62 8.80 6.15
N PRO A 38 1.52 8.91 5.15
CA PRO A 38 1.45 8.05 3.99
C PRO A 38 1.42 6.62 4.50
N ASP A 39 0.30 5.93 4.24
CA ASP A 39 0.08 4.58 4.75
C ASP A 39 1.26 3.75 4.26
N GLN A 40 2.18 3.43 5.17
CA GLN A 40 3.46 2.88 4.78
C GLN A 40 3.19 1.49 4.22
N VAL A 41 3.18 1.40 2.89
CA VAL A 41 2.92 0.14 2.19
C VAL A 41 4.12 -0.76 2.41
N TYR A 42 3.92 -1.81 3.19
CA TYR A 42 4.96 -2.81 3.40
C TYR A 42 5.13 -3.69 2.16
N PRO A 43 6.32 -4.26 1.90
CA PRO A 43 6.57 -5.09 0.72
C PRO A 43 5.63 -6.31 0.59
N TRP A 44 5.05 -6.81 1.69
CA TRP A 44 4.05 -7.90 1.68
C TRP A 44 2.61 -7.43 1.48
N GLN A 45 2.36 -6.13 1.44
CA GLN A 45 1.04 -5.51 1.18
C GLN A 45 0.92 -4.97 -0.25
N GLU A 46 1.98 -5.08 -1.06
CA GLU A 46 1.97 -4.59 -2.43
C GLU A 46 0.93 -5.34 -3.28
N PRO A 47 0.22 -4.70 -4.23
CA PRO A 47 -0.87 -5.31 -4.99
C PRO A 47 -0.50 -6.56 -5.80
N HIS A 48 0.79 -6.78 -6.05
CA HIS A 48 1.31 -7.94 -6.78
C HIS A 48 1.70 -9.11 -5.86
N VAL A 49 1.66 -8.94 -4.54
CA VAL A 49 1.90 -10.03 -3.59
C VAL A 49 0.67 -10.92 -3.61
N ARG A 50 0.91 -12.22 -3.82
CA ARG A 50 -0.15 -13.21 -3.92
C ARG A 50 -0.02 -14.21 -2.78
N ASP A 51 -1.11 -14.43 -2.06
CA ASP A 51 -1.17 -15.36 -0.93
C ASP A 51 -1.11 -16.84 -1.35
N ASP A 52 -1.40 -17.15 -2.62
CA ASP A 52 -1.39 -18.50 -3.15
C ASP A 52 0.01 -18.98 -3.58
N VAL A 53 0.99 -18.07 -3.70
CA VAL A 53 2.34 -18.39 -4.17
C VAL A 53 3.25 -18.71 -2.99
N MET A 54 3.62 -19.98 -2.87
CA MET A 54 4.61 -20.42 -1.88
C MET A 54 6.04 -20.18 -2.40
N LYS A 55 6.85 -19.48 -1.60
CA LYS A 55 8.29 -19.28 -1.87
C LYS A 55 9.11 -20.27 -1.04
N GLN A 56 10.05 -20.97 -1.68
CA GLN A 56 10.94 -21.89 -0.99
C GLN A 56 12.06 -21.11 -0.28
N VAL A 57 12.25 -21.38 1.01
CA VAL A 57 13.35 -20.85 1.82
C VAL A 57 14.21 -22.01 2.31
N LEU A 58 15.52 -21.93 2.12
CA LEU A 58 16.46 -22.92 2.65
C LEU A 58 16.73 -22.65 4.14
N LEU A 59 16.09 -23.44 5.01
CA LEU A 59 16.28 -23.35 6.46
C LEU A 59 17.46 -24.22 6.90
N LYS A 60 18.50 -23.60 7.48
CA LYS A 60 19.58 -24.32 8.17
C LYS A 60 19.23 -24.45 9.64
N MET A 61 19.32 -25.67 10.18
CA MET A 61 18.99 -25.94 11.57
C MET A 61 19.94 -26.97 12.18
N PRO A 62 20.16 -26.93 13.51
CA PRO A 62 20.95 -27.95 14.19
C PRO A 62 20.35 -29.34 14.00
N GLU A 63 21.22 -30.33 13.83
CA GLU A 63 20.83 -31.73 13.64
C GLU A 63 19.88 -32.26 14.72
N PRO A 64 20.08 -32.00 16.03
CA PRO A 64 19.15 -32.49 17.06
C PRO A 64 17.73 -31.98 16.88
N LEU A 65 17.56 -30.76 16.36
CA LEU A 65 16.24 -30.16 16.14
C LEU A 65 15.57 -30.79 14.91
N TYR A 66 16.35 -30.99 13.84
CA TYR A 66 15.89 -31.72 12.66
C TYR A 66 15.40 -33.13 13.00
N LEU A 67 16.15 -33.87 13.82
CA LEU A 67 15.76 -35.22 14.24
C LEU A 67 14.48 -35.23 15.06
N LYS A 68 14.29 -34.24 15.96
CA LYS A 68 13.02 -34.08 16.71
C LYS A 68 11.84 -33.79 15.78
N LEU A 69 12.02 -32.94 14.77
CA LEU A 69 10.99 -32.67 13.78
C LEU A 69 10.64 -33.92 12.98
N LYS A 70 11.65 -34.66 12.51
CA LYS A 70 11.45 -35.93 11.81
C LYS A 70 10.70 -36.96 12.68
N HIS A 71 10.97 -36.97 13.98
CA HIS A 71 10.22 -37.80 14.91
C HIS A 71 8.76 -37.37 14.94
N ILE A 72 8.45 -36.09 15.15
CA ILE A 72 7.07 -35.56 15.19
C ILE A 72 6.29 -35.93 13.92
N THR A 73 6.90 -35.79 12.73
CA THR A 73 6.23 -36.12 11.46
C THR A 73 5.91 -37.61 11.29
N ASN A 74 6.56 -38.50 12.03
CA ASN A 74 6.25 -39.94 12.00
C ASN A 74 5.03 -40.30 12.87
N TYR A 75 4.73 -39.48 13.89
CA TYR A 75 3.61 -39.71 14.82
C TYR A 75 2.43 -38.79 14.59
N THR A 76 2.51 -37.93 13.57
CA THR A 76 1.46 -36.97 13.21
C THR A 76 1.17 -37.04 11.72
N PRO A 77 -0.03 -36.65 11.26
CA PRO A 77 -0.34 -36.59 9.82
C PRO A 77 0.33 -35.39 9.12
N TYR A 78 1.09 -34.57 9.84
CA TYR A 78 1.70 -33.37 9.30
C TYR A 78 2.99 -33.68 8.53
N ASN A 79 3.16 -33.03 7.38
CA ASN A 79 4.47 -32.96 6.75
C ASN A 79 5.36 -31.94 7.49
N MET A 80 6.68 -32.10 7.39
CA MET A 80 7.65 -31.29 8.13
C MET A 80 7.49 -29.78 7.84
N THR A 81 7.26 -29.42 6.58
CA THR A 81 7.10 -28.02 6.15
C THR A 81 5.84 -27.39 6.73
N SER A 82 4.70 -28.09 6.68
CA SER A 82 3.42 -27.61 7.21
C SER A 82 3.49 -27.44 8.73
N PHE A 83 4.13 -28.38 9.44
CA PHE A 83 4.33 -28.24 10.88
C PHE A 83 5.17 -27.00 11.23
N ILE A 84 6.26 -26.78 10.49
CA ILE A 84 7.11 -25.60 10.67
C ILE A 84 6.31 -24.31 10.40
N LEU A 85 5.58 -24.25 9.29
CA LEU A 85 4.78 -23.07 8.91
C LEU A 85 3.72 -22.75 9.96
N GLU A 86 2.95 -23.74 10.41
CA GLU A 86 1.90 -23.54 11.42
C GLU A 86 2.44 -22.90 12.71
N LYS A 87 3.67 -23.27 13.12
CA LYS A 87 4.29 -22.71 14.33
C LYS A 87 5.04 -21.40 14.09
N ILE A 88 5.59 -21.18 12.89
CA ILE A 88 6.35 -19.97 12.56
C ILE A 88 5.44 -18.79 12.21
N THR A 89 4.33 -19.00 11.49
CA THR A 89 3.41 -17.93 11.09
C THR A 89 2.97 -17.03 12.25
N PRO A 90 2.49 -17.53 13.40
CA PRO A 90 2.07 -16.65 14.50
C PRO A 90 3.24 -15.86 15.10
N GLU A 91 4.44 -16.43 15.12
CA GLU A 91 5.64 -15.72 15.61
C GLU A 91 6.07 -14.61 14.64
N ILE A 92 5.93 -14.83 13.31
CA ILE A 92 6.17 -13.79 12.30
C ILE A 92 5.17 -12.64 12.48
N GLU A 93 3.88 -12.93 12.56
CA GLU A 93 2.85 -11.89 12.71
C GLU A 93 3.06 -11.06 13.99
N LYS A 94 3.41 -11.73 15.09
CA LYS A 94 3.74 -11.07 16.36
C LYS A 94 4.96 -10.15 16.23
N GLU A 95 6.01 -10.60 15.55
CA GLU A 95 7.21 -9.78 15.36
C GLU A 95 6.95 -8.60 14.40
N ILE A 96 6.16 -8.81 13.34
CA ILE A 96 5.72 -7.73 12.46
C ILE A 96 4.87 -6.71 13.21
N ALA A 97 3.92 -7.14 14.04
CA ALA A 97 3.13 -6.24 14.89
C ALA A 97 4.03 -5.44 15.84
N ARG A 98 5.03 -6.10 16.45
CA ARG A 98 6.02 -5.43 17.32
C ARG A 98 6.83 -4.39 16.57
N MET A 99 7.28 -4.69 15.35
CA MET A 99 8.10 -3.78 14.53
C MET A 99 7.30 -2.61 13.95
N THR A 100 6.03 -2.85 13.60
CA THR A 100 5.18 -1.88 12.90
C THR A 100 4.30 -1.07 13.85
N GLY A 101 4.22 -1.44 15.14
CA GLY A 101 3.41 -0.77 16.15
C GLY A 101 1.89 -0.90 15.92
N LYS A 102 1.47 -1.66 14.90
CA LYS A 102 0.08 -1.99 14.61
C LYS A 102 -0.31 -3.18 15.50
N VAL A 103 -0.97 -2.89 16.62
CA VAL A 103 -1.63 -3.86 17.52
C VAL A 103 -3.09 -4.00 17.13
#